data_AF-A0AAV5UTM3-F1
#
_entry.id   AF-A0AAV5UTM3-F1
#
_cell.length_a   1.000
_cell.length_b   1.000
_cell.length_c   1.000
_cell.angle_alpha   90.00
_cell.angle_beta   90.00
_cell.angle_gamma   90.00
#
_symmetry.space_group_name_H-M   'P 1'
#
loop_
_entity.id
_entity.type
_entity.pdbx_description
1 polymer ?
#
loop_
_entity_poly.entity_id
_entity_poly.type
_entity_poly.pdbx_seq_one_letter_code
_entity_poly.pdbx_strand_id
1 'polypeptide(L)'
;AMAGSFFEWLLKHKVDDMEDFINSSSSALILCNESTICSPTDEFRIPAFIVFEELMEEFSKNIISPKLRAFLIHPLSLFYHDNTISERNYNEKLHEYLNRQYLLPEDVRNPLAIDGTFHVLPPSIKLWIFTSLLTNSGRNIIPIEQKSIGHDNFGNEYYLIDGGHLYIKYGKALQDKVEKVENNESNPGNRPCYSLEDHIRKSSNTTTWKLLSSSKEELDIAIAFLRRQLKY
;
A
#
# COMPACT_ATOMS: atom_id res chain seq x y z
N ALA A 1 -3.33 -17.87 30.13
CA ALA A 1 -2.66 -16.57 30.37
C ALA A 1 -1.65 -16.15 29.26
N MET A 2 -1.63 -16.78 28.06
CA MET A 2 -0.70 -16.39 26.96
C MET A 2 -1.26 -15.36 25.98
N ALA A 3 -2.52 -14.94 26.14
CA ALA A 3 -3.18 -14.03 25.20
C ALA A 3 -2.69 -12.57 25.33
N GLY A 4 -2.15 -12.19 26.49
CA GLY A 4 -1.58 -10.85 26.73
C GLY A 4 -0.27 -10.62 25.99
N SER A 5 0.64 -11.60 25.98
CA SER A 5 1.98 -11.42 25.41
C SER A 5 1.98 -11.27 23.90
N PHE A 6 1.07 -11.93 23.18
CA PHE A 6 1.00 -11.79 21.72
C PHE A 6 0.42 -10.44 21.30
N PHE A 7 -0.65 -10.02 21.98
CA PHE A 7 -1.27 -8.74 21.72
C PHE A 7 -0.29 -7.58 22.05
N GLU A 8 0.46 -7.70 23.15
CA GLU A 8 1.54 -6.77 23.50
C GLU A 8 2.70 -6.81 22.50
N TRP A 9 3.06 -7.99 21.99
CA TRP A 9 4.07 -8.14 20.94
C TRP A 9 3.66 -7.46 19.63
N LEU A 10 2.39 -7.62 19.21
CA LEU A 10 1.84 -6.94 18.04
C LEU A 10 1.86 -5.41 18.21
N LEU A 11 1.55 -4.91 19.42
CA LEU A 11 1.66 -3.48 19.73
C LEU A 11 3.11 -2.98 19.67
N LYS A 12 4.10 -3.78 20.09
CA LYS A 12 5.51 -3.40 20.02
C LYS A 12 6.00 -3.25 18.58
N HIS A 13 5.49 -4.05 17.65
CA HIS A 13 5.82 -3.94 16.23
C HIS A 13 5.08 -2.77 15.55
N LYS A 14 4.37 -1.89 16.27
CA LYS A 14 3.65 -0.74 15.69
C LYS A 14 4.46 0.52 15.51
N VAL A 15 5.67 0.62 16.08
CA VAL A 15 6.36 1.91 16.21
C VAL A 15 7.60 1.94 15.34
N ASP A 16 7.46 2.23 14.05
CA ASP A 16 8.57 2.70 13.21
C ASP A 16 8.02 3.64 12.11
N ASP A 17 8.06 4.95 12.42
CA ASP A 17 7.40 6.08 11.75
C ASP A 17 7.75 6.31 10.26
N MET A 18 8.71 5.59 9.68
CA MET A 18 9.03 5.69 8.25
C MET A 18 8.47 4.54 7.40
N GLU A 19 8.06 3.43 8.02
CA GLU A 19 7.67 2.21 7.30
C GLU A 19 6.17 2.11 7.02
N ASP A 20 5.33 2.99 7.56
CA ASP A 20 3.87 2.85 7.54
C ASP A 20 3.25 2.88 6.12
N PHE A 21 3.94 3.41 5.12
CA PHE A 21 3.43 3.42 3.74
C PHE A 21 3.86 2.19 2.92
N ILE A 22 5.10 1.72 3.07
CA ILE A 22 5.57 0.46 2.44
C ILE A 22 4.86 -0.74 3.08
N ASN A 23 4.37 -0.60 4.31
CA ASN A 23 3.66 -1.64 5.03
C ASN A 23 2.14 -1.64 4.85
N SER A 24 1.62 -0.82 3.91
CA SER A 24 0.20 -0.68 3.65
C SER A 24 -0.40 -1.81 2.79
N SER A 25 -1.73 -1.92 2.81
CA SER A 25 -2.48 -2.78 1.89
C SER A 25 -2.16 -2.51 0.42
N SER A 26 -1.77 -1.28 0.07
CA SER A 26 -1.39 -0.92 -1.29
C SER A 26 -0.10 -1.62 -1.72
N SER A 27 0.90 -1.69 -0.84
CA SER A 27 2.14 -2.42 -1.10
C SER A 27 1.92 -3.92 -1.19
N ALA A 28 1.09 -4.46 -0.28
CA ALA A 28 0.63 -5.84 -0.33
C ALA A 28 -0.03 -6.17 -1.68
N LEU A 29 -0.86 -5.27 -2.22
CA LEU A 29 -1.52 -5.47 -3.50
C LEU A 29 -0.51 -5.50 -4.66
N ILE A 30 0.47 -4.58 -4.66
CA ILE A 30 1.53 -4.53 -5.69
C ILE A 30 2.36 -5.83 -5.65
N LEU A 31 2.77 -6.28 -4.47
CA LEU A 31 3.55 -7.52 -4.30
C LEU A 31 2.74 -8.75 -4.73
N CYS A 32 1.48 -8.87 -4.30
CA CYS A 32 0.59 -9.97 -4.68
C CYS A 32 0.40 -10.09 -6.20
N ASN A 33 0.51 -8.98 -6.91
CA ASN A 33 0.22 -8.88 -8.33
C ASN A 33 1.45 -8.61 -9.17
N GLU A 34 2.67 -8.75 -8.62
CA GLU A 34 3.91 -8.48 -9.34
C GLU A 34 3.99 -9.23 -10.67
N SER A 35 3.59 -10.50 -10.69
CA SER A 35 3.55 -11.32 -11.91
C SER A 35 2.52 -10.86 -12.95
N THR A 36 1.42 -10.24 -12.49
CA THR A 36 0.38 -9.66 -13.35
C THR A 36 0.78 -8.28 -13.86
N ILE A 37 1.57 -7.53 -13.09
CA ILE A 37 2.14 -6.23 -13.47
C ILE A 37 3.29 -6.43 -14.46
N CYS A 38 4.10 -7.47 -14.25
CA CYS A 38 5.29 -7.79 -15.03
C CYS A 38 5.10 -9.04 -15.90
N SER A 39 4.00 -9.09 -16.67
CA SER A 39 3.69 -10.27 -17.50
C SER A 39 4.92 -10.70 -18.30
N PRO A 40 5.24 -12.00 -18.40
CA PRO A 40 6.40 -12.47 -19.17
C PRO A 40 6.33 -12.15 -20.67
N THR A 41 5.17 -11.72 -21.17
CA THR A 41 4.97 -11.22 -22.54
C THR A 41 5.20 -9.72 -22.68
N ASP A 42 5.20 -8.97 -21.57
CA ASP A 42 5.52 -7.54 -21.56
C ASP A 42 7.05 -7.40 -21.46
N GLU A 43 7.67 -6.68 -22.38
CA GLU A 43 9.12 -6.38 -22.35
C GLU A 43 9.53 -5.56 -21.11
N PHE A 44 8.55 -5.08 -20.35
CA PHE A 44 8.73 -4.26 -19.16
C PHE A 44 8.53 -5.08 -17.87
N ARG A 45 9.63 -5.30 -17.14
CA ARG A 45 9.61 -5.96 -15.83
C ARG A 45 10.44 -5.16 -14.84
N ILE A 46 9.79 -4.30 -14.06
CA ILE A 46 10.39 -3.69 -12.87
C ILE A 46 9.87 -4.45 -11.64
N PRO A 47 10.74 -5.21 -10.96
CA PRO A 47 10.34 -5.90 -9.73
C PRO A 47 9.81 -4.93 -8.67
N ALA A 48 8.86 -5.38 -7.86
CA ALA A 48 8.20 -4.58 -6.83
C ALA A 48 9.21 -4.04 -5.80
N PHE A 49 10.24 -4.81 -5.44
CA PHE A 49 11.28 -4.35 -4.52
C PHE A 49 12.04 -3.12 -5.04
N ILE A 50 12.29 -3.05 -6.36
CA ILE A 50 12.91 -1.87 -7.00
C ILE A 50 11.97 -0.67 -6.93
N VAL A 51 10.66 -0.87 -7.09
CA VAL A 51 9.67 0.22 -6.95
C VAL A 51 9.71 0.80 -5.54
N PHE A 52 9.78 -0.04 -4.51
CA PHE A 52 9.85 0.42 -3.12
C PHE A 52 11.17 1.12 -2.80
N GLU A 53 12.30 0.58 -3.24
CA GLU A 53 13.61 1.23 -3.09
C GLU A 53 13.60 2.62 -3.74
N GLU A 54 13.12 2.72 -4.98
CA GLU A 54 13.08 3.98 -5.71
C GLU A 54 12.11 5.00 -5.08
N LEU A 55 10.98 4.56 -4.51
CA LEU A 55 10.07 5.44 -3.75
C LEU A 55 10.79 6.05 -2.53
N MET A 56 11.58 5.25 -1.81
CA MET A 56 12.36 5.70 -0.67
C MET A 56 13.48 6.65 -1.09
N GLU A 57 14.21 6.33 -2.15
CA GLU A 57 15.26 7.19 -2.68
C GLU A 57 14.71 8.50 -3.20
N GLU A 58 13.61 8.48 -3.96
CA GLU A 58 12.98 9.68 -4.50
C GLU A 58 12.52 10.61 -3.37
N PHE A 59 11.91 10.05 -2.32
CA PHE A 59 11.45 10.80 -1.16
C PHE A 59 12.60 11.37 -0.32
N SER A 60 13.59 10.54 0.03
CA SER A 60 14.68 10.93 0.94
C SER A 60 15.71 11.84 0.28
N LYS A 61 16.00 11.63 -1.01
CA LYS A 61 17.03 12.37 -1.76
C LYS A 61 16.45 13.47 -2.64
N ASN A 62 15.12 13.58 -2.73
CA ASN A 62 14.41 14.53 -3.60
C ASN A 62 14.91 14.50 -5.06
N ILE A 63 15.11 13.28 -5.57
CA ILE A 63 15.52 13.03 -6.97
C ILE A 63 14.30 12.77 -7.84
N ILE A 64 14.50 12.56 -9.14
CA ILE A 64 13.43 12.11 -10.05
C ILE A 64 13.81 10.71 -10.54
N SER A 65 13.07 9.69 -10.10
CA SER A 65 13.32 8.31 -10.49
C SER A 65 12.83 8.03 -11.92
N PRO A 66 13.72 7.66 -12.85
CA PRO A 66 13.30 7.15 -14.16
C PRO A 66 12.52 5.85 -14.05
N LYS A 67 12.85 5.00 -13.05
CA LYS A 67 12.21 3.70 -12.85
C LYS A 67 10.76 3.85 -12.39
N LEU A 68 10.48 4.76 -11.43
CA LEU A 68 9.10 5.03 -11.01
C LEU A 68 8.25 5.61 -12.14
N ARG A 69 8.84 6.49 -12.97
CA ARG A 69 8.13 7.03 -14.14
C ARG A 69 7.83 5.96 -15.17
N ALA A 70 8.79 5.09 -15.49
CA ALA A 70 8.55 3.96 -16.38
C ALA A 70 7.48 3.02 -15.81
N PHE A 71 7.52 2.77 -14.49
CA PHE A 71 6.54 1.96 -13.78
C PHE A 71 5.15 2.60 -13.77
N LEU A 72 5.02 3.92 -13.82
CA LEU A 72 3.75 4.63 -13.97
C LEU A 72 3.21 4.57 -15.40
N ILE A 73 4.07 4.77 -16.40
CA ILE A 73 3.70 4.83 -17.81
C ILE A 73 3.05 3.51 -18.24
N HIS A 74 3.60 2.38 -17.81
CA HIS A 74 3.10 1.07 -18.24
C HIS A 74 1.63 0.81 -17.82
N PRO A 75 1.21 0.93 -16.54
CA PRO A 75 -0.19 0.85 -16.13
C PRO A 75 -1.09 1.91 -16.78
N LEU A 76 -0.60 3.12 -17.03
CA LEU A 76 -1.36 4.14 -17.77
C LEU A 76 -1.65 3.69 -19.21
N SER A 77 -0.64 3.17 -19.92
CA SER A 77 -0.80 2.63 -21.27
C SER A 77 -1.78 1.46 -21.31
N LEU A 78 -1.75 0.59 -20.30
CA LEU A 78 -2.71 -0.51 -20.18
C LEU A 78 -4.13 0.00 -19.95
N PHE A 79 -4.30 0.95 -19.03
CA PHE A 79 -5.61 1.52 -18.70
C PHE A 79 -6.25 2.25 -19.88
N TYR A 80 -5.48 3.05 -20.61
CA TYR A 80 -5.98 3.79 -21.78
C TYR A 80 -5.99 2.96 -23.07
N HIS A 81 -5.41 1.75 -23.06
CA HIS A 81 -5.08 1.00 -24.27
C HIS A 81 -4.30 1.84 -25.29
N ASP A 82 -3.36 2.66 -24.81
CA ASP A 82 -2.60 3.65 -25.59
C ASP A 82 -1.09 3.48 -25.41
N ASN A 83 -0.43 3.01 -26.48
CA ASN A 83 1.02 2.80 -26.52
C ASN A 83 1.81 4.09 -26.85
N THR A 84 1.13 5.22 -27.03
CA THR A 84 1.77 6.53 -27.29
C THR A 84 2.07 7.32 -26.01
N ILE A 85 1.62 6.82 -24.85
CA ILE A 85 1.98 7.37 -23.55
C ILE A 85 3.47 7.17 -23.32
N SER A 86 4.16 8.25 -22.98
CA SER A 86 5.62 8.34 -22.89
C SER A 86 6.04 9.34 -21.82
N GLU A 87 7.35 9.49 -21.60
CA GLU A 87 7.90 10.47 -20.66
C GLU A 87 7.47 11.93 -20.94
N ARG A 88 7.01 12.24 -22.16
CA ARG A 88 6.63 13.60 -22.56
C ARG A 88 5.19 13.97 -22.20
N ASN A 89 4.29 13.01 -22.10
CA ASN A 89 2.84 13.24 -21.96
C ASN A 89 2.20 12.48 -20.79
N TYR A 90 2.94 11.66 -20.04
CA TYR A 90 2.36 10.87 -18.94
C TYR A 90 1.72 11.72 -17.83
N ASN A 91 2.25 12.91 -17.51
CA ASN A 91 1.67 13.77 -16.47
C ASN A 91 0.28 14.28 -16.90
N GLU A 92 0.10 14.63 -18.18
CA GLU A 92 -1.20 15.02 -18.73
C GLU A 92 -2.19 13.86 -18.63
N LYS A 93 -1.78 12.66 -19.05
CA LYS A 93 -2.61 11.45 -18.97
C LYS A 93 -2.93 11.02 -17.54
N LEU A 94 -2.00 11.19 -16.62
CA LEU A 94 -2.22 10.96 -15.20
C LEU A 94 -3.20 11.99 -14.61
N HIS A 95 -3.07 13.27 -14.99
CA HIS A 95 -4.01 14.30 -14.56
C HIS A 95 -5.42 14.05 -15.12
N GLU A 96 -5.55 13.65 -16.39
CA GLU A 96 -6.83 13.17 -16.97
C GLU A 96 -7.40 11.99 -16.17
N TYR A 97 -6.55 11.01 -15.83
CA TYR A 97 -6.96 9.83 -15.05
C TYR A 97 -7.53 10.24 -13.69
N LEU A 98 -6.79 11.07 -12.95
CA LEU A 98 -7.16 11.51 -11.60
C LEU A 98 -8.41 12.41 -11.56
N ASN A 99 -8.81 13.00 -12.69
CA ASN A 99 -10.04 13.78 -12.80
C ASN A 99 -11.26 12.98 -13.28
N ARG A 100 -11.13 11.65 -13.48
CA ARG A 100 -12.28 10.82 -13.85
C ARG A 100 -13.34 10.83 -12.75
N GLN A 101 -14.59 10.89 -13.20
CA GLN A 101 -15.74 10.83 -12.31
C GLN A 101 -15.72 9.54 -11.48
N TYR A 102 -15.99 9.67 -10.18
CA TYR A 102 -16.01 8.57 -9.20
C TYR A 102 -14.66 7.90 -8.89
N LEU A 103 -13.55 8.39 -9.44
CA LEU A 103 -12.22 7.85 -9.08
C LEU A 103 -11.78 8.35 -7.69
N LEU A 104 -11.91 9.65 -7.46
CA LEU A 104 -11.64 10.28 -6.17
C LEU A 104 -12.95 10.43 -5.39
N PRO A 105 -12.90 10.29 -4.05
CA PRO A 105 -14.03 10.65 -3.17
C PRO A 105 -14.50 12.08 -3.41
N GLU A 106 -15.79 12.36 -3.18
CA GLU A 106 -16.40 13.66 -3.47
C GLU A 106 -15.72 14.85 -2.75
N ASP A 107 -15.08 14.59 -1.60
CA ASP A 107 -14.40 15.57 -0.77
C ASP A 107 -12.88 15.65 -1.01
N VAL A 108 -12.34 14.83 -1.91
CA VAL A 108 -10.91 14.75 -2.20
C VAL A 108 -10.60 15.35 -3.57
N ARG A 109 -9.74 16.37 -3.58
CA ARG A 109 -9.26 17.00 -4.81
C ARG A 109 -8.16 16.17 -5.45
N ASN A 110 -7.98 16.36 -6.76
CA ASN A 110 -6.86 15.80 -7.50
C ASN A 110 -5.53 16.16 -6.79
N PRO A 111 -4.73 15.16 -6.39
CA PRO A 111 -3.47 15.39 -5.68
C PRO A 111 -2.40 16.02 -6.59
N LEU A 112 -2.56 15.92 -7.91
CA LEU A 112 -1.78 16.72 -8.84
C LEU A 112 -2.42 18.10 -8.97
N ALA A 113 -1.65 19.14 -8.70
CA ALA A 113 -2.00 20.49 -9.15
C ALA A 113 -2.14 20.53 -10.68
N ILE A 114 -2.74 21.60 -11.22
CA ILE A 114 -2.95 21.78 -12.68
C ILE A 114 -1.63 21.69 -13.48
N ASP A 115 -0.53 22.05 -12.85
CA ASP A 115 0.86 21.99 -13.33
C ASP A 115 1.72 21.02 -12.49
N GLY A 116 1.08 20.24 -11.63
CA GLY A 116 1.71 19.26 -10.76
C GLY A 116 2.31 18.11 -11.56
N THR A 117 3.40 17.55 -11.03
CA THR A 117 4.11 16.44 -11.65
C THR A 117 4.14 15.25 -10.70
N PHE A 118 4.15 14.04 -11.24
CA PHE A 118 4.14 12.83 -10.42
C PHE A 118 5.25 12.80 -9.35
N HIS A 119 6.45 13.27 -9.69
CA HIS A 119 7.62 13.19 -8.80
C HIS A 119 7.44 13.98 -7.49
N VAL A 120 6.64 15.06 -7.47
CA VAL A 120 6.42 15.85 -6.25
C VAL A 120 5.40 15.22 -5.29
N LEU A 121 4.72 14.15 -5.72
CA LEU A 121 3.72 13.49 -4.88
C LEU A 121 4.36 12.72 -3.72
N PRO A 122 3.71 12.69 -2.54
CA PRO A 122 4.15 11.82 -1.45
C PRO A 122 4.13 10.33 -1.85
N PRO A 123 5.01 9.48 -1.28
CA PRO A 123 5.06 8.05 -1.60
C PRO A 123 3.74 7.30 -1.41
N SER A 124 2.99 7.63 -0.36
CA SER A 124 1.66 7.07 -0.08
C SER A 124 0.68 7.31 -1.22
N ILE A 125 0.68 8.53 -1.78
CA ILE A 125 -0.14 8.90 -2.93
C ILE A 125 0.32 8.15 -4.19
N LYS A 126 1.64 8.05 -4.42
CA LYS A 126 2.19 7.32 -5.57
C LYS A 126 1.80 5.85 -5.56
N LEU A 127 1.91 5.18 -4.41
CA LEU A 127 1.46 3.80 -4.23
C LEU A 127 -0.05 3.63 -4.44
N TRP A 128 -0.85 4.58 -3.94
CA TRP A 128 -2.28 4.58 -4.21
C TRP A 128 -2.58 4.75 -5.70
N ILE A 129 -1.87 5.63 -6.41
CA ILE A 129 -2.01 5.80 -7.86
C ILE A 129 -1.68 4.51 -8.59
N PHE A 130 -0.57 3.85 -8.25
CA PHE A 130 -0.18 2.58 -8.84
C PHE A 130 -1.26 1.52 -8.64
N THR A 131 -1.71 1.32 -7.40
CA THR A 131 -2.74 0.32 -7.09
C THR A 131 -4.08 0.63 -7.77
N SER A 132 -4.50 1.89 -7.75
CA SER A 132 -5.71 2.35 -8.44
C SER A 132 -5.65 2.07 -9.94
N LEU A 133 -4.54 2.42 -10.60
CA LEU A 133 -4.35 2.13 -12.03
C LEU A 133 -4.41 0.63 -12.31
N LEU A 134 -3.76 -0.18 -11.48
CA LEU A 134 -3.76 -1.64 -11.63
C LEU A 134 -5.15 -2.23 -11.47
N THR A 135 -5.88 -1.86 -10.42
CA THR A 135 -7.27 -2.31 -10.19
C THR A 135 -8.18 -1.91 -11.35
N ASN A 136 -7.95 -0.73 -11.95
CA ASN A 136 -8.78 -0.22 -13.05
C ASN A 136 -8.26 -0.60 -14.44
N SER A 137 -7.09 -1.24 -14.57
CA SER A 137 -6.46 -1.57 -15.86
C SER A 137 -7.15 -2.69 -16.65
N GLY A 138 -8.18 -3.31 -16.08
CA GLY A 138 -8.87 -4.46 -16.69
C GLY A 138 -8.08 -5.77 -16.67
N ARG A 139 -6.89 -5.80 -16.05
CA ARG A 139 -6.15 -7.05 -15.77
C ARG A 139 -6.84 -7.86 -14.67
N ASN A 140 -6.65 -9.17 -14.70
CA ASN A 140 -7.07 -10.06 -13.62
C ASN A 140 -6.18 -9.88 -12.40
N ILE A 141 -6.47 -8.86 -11.59
CA ILE A 141 -5.80 -8.62 -10.31
C ILE A 141 -6.32 -9.65 -9.29
N ILE A 142 -5.38 -10.33 -8.62
CA ILE A 142 -5.65 -11.25 -7.53
C ILE A 142 -5.92 -10.42 -6.26
N PRO A 143 -7.12 -10.53 -5.66
CA PRO A 143 -7.40 -9.89 -4.36
C PRO A 143 -6.48 -10.46 -3.26
N ILE A 144 -5.98 -9.60 -2.37
CA ILE A 144 -5.09 -10.00 -1.27
C ILE A 144 -5.77 -11.04 -0.37
N GLU A 145 -7.09 -10.95 -0.20
CA GLU A 145 -7.91 -11.82 0.63
C GLU A 145 -7.77 -13.30 0.26
N GLN A 146 -7.48 -13.61 -1.01
CA GLN A 146 -7.28 -14.98 -1.49
C GLN A 146 -5.98 -15.62 -0.99
N LYS A 147 -5.07 -14.84 -0.38
CA LYS A 147 -3.77 -15.31 0.17
C LYS A 147 -3.80 -15.45 1.70
N SER A 148 -4.97 -15.39 2.33
CA SER A 148 -5.08 -15.56 3.78
C SER A 148 -4.57 -16.95 4.20
N ILE A 149 -3.68 -16.98 5.20
CA ILE A 149 -3.14 -18.22 5.78
C ILE A 149 -3.80 -18.58 7.12
N GLY A 150 -4.72 -17.74 7.61
CA GLY A 150 -5.48 -17.99 8.83
C GLY A 150 -5.84 -16.71 9.58
N HIS A 151 -6.55 -16.88 10.70
CA HIS A 151 -6.91 -15.81 11.61
C HIS A 151 -6.74 -16.27 13.06
N ASP A 152 -6.50 -15.32 13.97
CA ASP A 152 -6.45 -15.61 15.40
C ASP A 152 -7.79 -15.41 16.10
N ASN A 153 -7.84 -15.73 17.40
CA ASN A 153 -9.03 -15.60 18.24
C ASN A 153 -9.49 -14.15 18.47
N PHE A 154 -8.70 -13.15 18.04
CA PHE A 154 -9.06 -11.73 18.10
C PHE A 154 -9.59 -11.21 16.75
N GLY A 155 -9.70 -12.09 15.75
CA GLY A 155 -10.14 -11.77 14.41
C GLY A 155 -9.09 -11.06 13.58
N ASN A 156 -7.81 -11.12 13.96
CA ASN A 156 -6.74 -10.65 13.07
C ASN A 156 -6.51 -11.70 11.98
N GLU A 157 -6.46 -11.28 10.73
CA GLU A 157 -6.19 -12.13 9.57
C GLU A 157 -4.73 -11.99 9.12
N TYR A 158 -4.11 -13.09 8.70
CA TYR A 158 -2.71 -13.13 8.29
C TYR A 158 -2.59 -13.54 6.83
N TYR A 159 -1.67 -12.91 6.09
CA TYR A 159 -1.50 -13.13 4.66
C TYR A 159 -0.02 -13.31 4.35
N LEU A 160 0.33 -14.41 3.66
CA LEU A 160 1.67 -14.62 3.16
C LEU A 160 1.71 -14.19 1.68
N ILE A 161 2.46 -13.14 1.40
CA ILE A 161 2.57 -12.52 0.10
C ILE A 161 3.94 -12.84 -0.50
N ASP A 162 4.02 -12.82 -1.83
CA ASP A 162 5.23 -13.12 -2.59
C ASP A 162 6.44 -12.31 -2.09
N GLY A 163 7.63 -12.91 -2.20
CA GLY A 163 8.86 -12.38 -1.59
C GLY A 163 9.02 -12.69 -0.10
N GLY A 164 8.13 -13.46 0.51
CA GLY A 164 8.23 -13.87 1.92
C GLY A 164 7.68 -12.85 2.91
N HIS A 165 6.80 -11.96 2.45
CA HIS A 165 6.23 -10.90 3.25
C HIS A 165 4.99 -11.39 4.02
N LEU A 166 5.01 -11.28 5.34
CA LEU A 166 3.84 -11.60 6.17
C LEU A 166 3.09 -10.31 6.51
N TYR A 167 1.85 -10.20 6.07
CA TYR A 167 0.96 -9.10 6.43
C TYR A 167 -0.09 -9.55 7.44
N ILE A 168 -0.51 -8.63 8.29
CA ILE A 168 -1.65 -8.79 9.19
C ILE A 168 -2.70 -7.73 8.88
N LYS A 169 -3.96 -8.12 8.85
CA LYS A 169 -5.12 -7.24 8.92
C LYS A 169 -5.71 -7.34 10.32
N TYR A 170 -5.68 -6.25 11.07
CA TYR A 170 -6.14 -6.21 12.45
C TYR A 170 -7.65 -6.42 12.54
N GLY A 171 -8.04 -7.27 13.49
CA GLY A 171 -9.41 -7.38 13.94
C GLY A 171 -9.78 -6.22 14.85
N LYS A 172 -11.08 -6.09 15.12
CA LYS A 172 -11.68 -4.97 15.86
C LYS A 172 -11.00 -4.70 17.22
N ALA A 173 -10.62 -5.75 17.95
CA ALA A 173 -10.02 -5.61 19.27
C ALA A 173 -8.63 -4.95 19.24
N LEU A 174 -7.84 -5.20 18.19
CA LEU A 174 -6.54 -4.56 17.99
C LEU A 174 -6.69 -3.17 17.41
N GLN A 175 -7.62 -2.99 16.48
CA GLN A 175 -7.98 -1.68 15.94
C GLN A 175 -8.40 -0.68 17.04
N ASP A 176 -9.36 -1.03 17.89
CA ASP A 176 -9.89 -0.16 18.96
C ASP A 176 -8.80 0.28 19.95
N LYS A 177 -7.77 -0.54 20.17
CA LYS A 177 -6.66 -0.20 21.08
C LYS A 177 -5.62 0.70 20.43
N VAL A 178 -5.47 0.62 19.11
CA VAL A 178 -4.54 1.44 18.33
C VAL A 178 -5.11 2.84 18.19
N GLU A 179 -6.39 2.94 17.84
CA GLU A 179 -7.11 4.22 17.76
C GLU A 179 -7.09 4.96 19.11
N LYS A 180 -7.12 4.24 20.25
CA LYS A 180 -7.00 4.85 21.59
C LYS A 180 -5.60 5.41 21.90
N VAL A 181 -4.55 4.86 21.29
CA VAL A 181 -3.18 5.39 21.43
C VAL A 181 -3.03 6.65 20.59
N GLU A 182 -3.56 6.65 19.36
CA GLU A 182 -3.49 7.78 18.41
C GLU A 182 -4.37 8.98 18.84
N ASN A 183 -5.55 8.73 19.43
CA ASN A 183 -6.48 9.78 19.83
C ASN A 183 -6.05 10.61 21.06
N ASN A 184 -4.94 10.26 21.72
CA ASN A 184 -4.40 11.08 22.80
C ASN A 184 -3.62 12.32 22.33
N GLU A 185 -3.50 12.55 21.01
CA GLU A 185 -2.73 13.68 20.43
C GLU A 185 -3.54 14.65 19.55
N SER A 186 -4.88 14.62 19.55
CA SER A 186 -5.68 15.43 18.61
C SER A 186 -6.73 16.34 19.25
N ASN A 187 -6.60 17.65 19.03
CA ASN A 187 -7.60 18.68 19.39
C ASN A 187 -8.82 18.65 18.43
N PRO A 188 -10.06 18.68 18.92
CA PRO A 188 -11.25 18.69 18.07
C PRO A 188 -11.72 20.13 17.80
N GLY A 189 -11.50 20.64 16.58
CA GLY A 189 -12.02 21.97 16.24
C GLY A 189 -11.61 22.56 14.91
N ASN A 190 -11.87 21.88 13.78
CA ASN A 190 -12.13 22.50 12.48
C ASN A 190 -12.44 21.40 11.45
N ARG A 191 -13.48 21.57 10.63
CA ARG A 191 -13.74 20.63 9.52
C ARG A 191 -12.70 20.90 8.40
N PRO A 192 -11.79 19.97 8.08
CA PRO A 192 -10.83 20.18 7.01
C PRO A 192 -11.35 19.65 5.68
N CYS A 193 -10.89 20.24 4.58
CA CYS A 193 -10.74 19.50 3.34
C CYS A 193 -9.75 18.36 3.65
N TYR A 194 -10.18 17.09 3.60
CA TYR A 194 -9.27 15.98 3.84
C TYR A 194 -8.31 15.86 2.66
N SER A 195 -7.00 15.80 2.92
CA SER A 195 -6.06 15.48 1.85
C SER A 195 -6.33 14.05 1.34
N LEU A 196 -5.94 13.73 0.11
CA LEU A 196 -6.01 12.34 -0.36
C LEU A 196 -5.23 11.40 0.56
N GLU A 197 -4.16 11.88 1.17
CA GLU A 197 -3.39 11.12 2.16
C GLU A 197 -4.20 10.84 3.42
N ASP A 198 -4.92 11.83 3.96
CA ASP A 198 -5.83 11.62 5.09
C ASP A 198 -6.96 10.67 4.72
N HIS A 199 -7.50 10.80 3.52
CA HIS A 199 -8.51 9.89 3.03
C HIS A 199 -7.94 8.47 2.94
N ILE A 200 -6.78 8.26 2.33
CA ILE A 200 -6.11 6.96 2.29
C ILE A 200 -5.92 6.43 3.72
N ARG A 201 -5.43 7.25 4.65
CA ARG A 201 -5.25 6.82 6.04
C ARG A 201 -6.56 6.39 6.71
N LYS A 202 -7.67 7.09 6.43
CA LYS A 202 -8.98 6.86 7.05
C LYS A 202 -9.83 5.79 6.36
N SER A 203 -9.81 5.73 5.03
CA SER A 203 -10.63 4.84 4.22
C SER A 203 -9.93 3.53 3.87
N SER A 204 -8.60 3.56 3.74
CA SER A 204 -7.81 2.38 3.36
C SER A 204 -7.54 1.48 4.55
N ASN A 205 -7.98 1.86 5.76
CA ASN A 205 -7.74 1.03 6.94
C ASN A 205 -6.22 0.71 7.02
N THR A 206 -5.34 1.64 6.62
CA THR A 206 -3.88 1.43 6.56
C THR A 206 -3.33 1.12 7.94
N THR A 207 -3.97 1.61 8.99
CA THR A 207 -3.67 1.23 10.37
C THR A 207 -4.09 -0.19 10.72
N THR A 208 -4.98 -0.81 9.94
CA THR A 208 -5.37 -2.22 10.08
C THR A 208 -4.43 -3.16 9.35
N TRP A 209 -3.80 -2.74 8.26
CA TRP A 209 -2.87 -3.57 7.52
C TRP A 209 -1.43 -3.27 7.92
N LYS A 210 -0.66 -4.28 8.29
CA LYS A 210 0.76 -4.09 8.63
C LYS A 210 1.63 -5.24 8.15
N LEU A 211 2.80 -4.93 7.63
CA LEU A 211 3.88 -5.89 7.42
C LEU A 211 4.46 -6.32 8.77
N LEU A 212 4.43 -7.61 9.06
CA LEU A 212 5.00 -8.21 10.26
C LEU A 212 6.43 -8.74 10.04
N SER A 213 6.81 -9.01 8.79
CA SER A 213 8.10 -9.59 8.45
C SER A 213 8.38 -9.43 6.97
N SER A 214 9.60 -9.02 6.62
CA SER A 214 10.13 -8.99 5.25
C SER A 214 11.35 -9.90 5.06
N SER A 215 11.94 -10.39 6.16
CA SER A 215 13.07 -11.31 6.11
C SER A 215 12.67 -12.76 6.39
N LYS A 216 13.46 -13.72 5.88
CA LYS A 216 13.24 -15.14 6.14
C LYS A 216 13.33 -15.49 7.64
N GLU A 217 14.25 -14.85 8.36
CA GLU A 217 14.47 -15.09 9.78
C GLU A 217 13.29 -14.61 10.63
N GLU A 218 12.80 -13.39 10.37
CA GLU A 218 11.58 -12.86 11.00
C GLU A 218 10.36 -13.70 10.64
N LEU A 219 10.29 -14.19 9.40
CA LEU A 219 9.18 -15.01 8.93
C LEU A 219 9.17 -16.36 9.64
N ASP A 220 10.32 -17.00 9.78
CA ASP A 220 10.45 -18.28 10.49
C ASP A 220 10.08 -18.13 11.97
N ILE A 221 10.47 -17.02 12.61
CA ILE A 221 10.07 -16.68 13.99
C ILE A 221 8.55 -16.47 14.07
N ALA A 222 7.98 -15.67 13.17
CA ALA A 222 6.55 -15.35 13.13
C ALA A 222 5.70 -16.60 12.86
N ILE A 223 6.10 -17.44 11.91
CA ILE A 223 5.41 -18.71 11.59
C ILE A 223 5.52 -19.70 12.76
N ALA A 224 6.70 -19.86 13.36
CA ALA A 224 6.87 -20.74 14.53
C ALA A 224 5.99 -20.30 15.70
N PHE A 225 5.79 -18.99 15.86
CA PHE A 225 4.91 -18.41 16.87
C PHE A 225 3.42 -18.57 16.53
N LEU A 226 3.01 -18.26 15.29
CA LEU A 226 1.65 -18.44 14.79
C LEU A 226 1.20 -19.90 14.88
N ARG A 227 2.07 -20.86 14.53
CA ARG A 227 1.78 -22.30 14.69
C ARG A 227 1.47 -22.72 16.12
N ARG A 228 1.97 -22.01 17.13
CA ARG A 228 1.68 -22.28 18.55
C ARG A 228 0.35 -21.66 19.01
N GLN A 229 -0.10 -20.59 18.36
CA GLN A 229 -1.30 -19.83 18.73
C GLN A 229 -2.54 -20.25 17.93
N LEU A 230 -2.38 -20.50 16.63
CA LEU A 230 -3.43 -20.87 15.68
C LEU A 230 -3.92 -22.32 15.84
N LYS A 231 -3.70 -22.96 17.01
CA LYS A 231 -4.03 -24.36 17.35
C LYS A 231 -4.96 -25.03 16.31
N TYR A 232 -4.34 -25.76 15.38
CA TYR A 232 -4.97 -26.95 14.82
C TYR A 232 -4.90 -28.05 15.88
#